data_AF-A0A972B4J6-F1
#
_entry.id   AF-A0A972B4J6-F1
#
_cell.length_a   1.000
_cell.length_b   1.000
_cell.length_c   1.000
_cell.angle_alpha   90.00
_cell.angle_beta   90.00
_cell.angle_gamma   90.00
#
_symmetry.space_group_name_H-M   'P 1'
#
loop_
_entity.id
_entity.type
_entity.pdbx_description
1 polymer ?
#
loop_
_entity_poly.entity_id
_entity_poly.type
_entity_poly.pdbx_seq_one_letter_code
_entity_poly.pdbx_strand_id
1 'polypeptide(L)'
;MLDTLRNIYLQVQGFGMVIIVATFSIFAISFILNLIMRKKYIYILEDLLDWRRRKERKFHCDILNKIIEDYINTAQGSLTEVNTQAIIEKNFNLRLRGLALGERFIKNTNSLLITLGLFGTFVGLTAAVGELAGIFTSMEFIELIESAGIEMLLNRLVASLQGMSVAFVTSLVGVGCSIVNTIFLTAVNAGASKEDLMVQIEEYLDNHMSVVISKDKETEYTMMNSILRETFMEFGDKIQASLKDTVESFGQKLTTVVMDVNVSSQTLDATVEKFDRSLENFASNMRDLNEFNINMRNNIERMDVNFIKVTEALTKSSDIVVQNYNSIESFSNNIREAADEMSAYNRQLVSDISHLIGDVSSTVQVVENLAASMNNTMQQHARDLEIYQENFTNIMTKLSNEISGLGHHAADSFSKSVLSISEELTQKMKESMEDSLKEIFQLLDKFRENQGMLAKTITLLPDQVLTYNEVAVAKIDRLLSEFMTTESNK
;
A
#
# COMPACT_ATOMS: atom_id res chain seq x y z
N MET A 1 6.90 -53.68 33.14
CA MET A 1 8.21 -53.34 32.55
C MET A 1 8.19 -53.53 31.03
N LEU A 2 7.81 -54.71 30.50
CA LEU A 2 7.65 -54.95 29.06
C LEU A 2 6.58 -54.07 28.39
N ASP A 3 5.41 -53.90 29.01
CA ASP A 3 4.35 -53.01 28.45
C ASP A 3 4.72 -51.53 28.51
N THR A 4 5.48 -51.14 29.53
CA THR A 4 6.02 -49.79 29.70
C THR A 4 7.06 -49.47 28.62
N LEU A 5 7.94 -50.43 28.32
CA LEU A 5 8.92 -50.34 27.23
C LEU A 5 8.24 -50.31 25.86
N ARG A 6 7.15 -51.08 25.69
CA ARG A 6 6.34 -51.08 24.45
C ARG A 6 5.63 -49.74 24.23
N ASN A 7 5.12 -49.11 25.29
CA ASN A 7 4.52 -47.77 25.20
C ASN A 7 5.55 -46.69 24.88
N ILE A 8 6.74 -46.75 25.47
CA ILE A 8 7.86 -45.85 25.13
C ILE A 8 8.27 -46.04 23.66
N TYR A 9 8.34 -47.28 23.18
CA TYR A 9 8.64 -47.59 21.78
C TYR A 9 7.60 -47.03 20.81
N LEU A 10 6.31 -47.06 21.17
CA LEU A 10 5.23 -46.47 20.36
C LEU A 10 5.22 -44.93 20.40
N GLN A 11 5.65 -44.31 21.50
CA GLN A 11 5.78 -42.85 21.61
C GLN A 11 7.00 -42.28 20.87
N VAL A 12 8.07 -43.05 20.73
CA VAL A 12 9.36 -42.60 20.20
C VAL A 12 9.58 -43.10 18.76
N GLN A 13 8.58 -42.93 17.88
CA GLN A 13 8.77 -43.26 16.46
C GLN A 13 9.69 -42.23 15.76
N GLY A 14 10.46 -42.68 14.77
CA GLY A 14 11.34 -41.83 13.97
C GLY A 14 12.72 -41.57 14.61
N PHE A 15 13.17 -40.31 14.55
CA PHE A 15 14.57 -39.93 14.87
C PHE A 15 14.95 -40.18 16.34
N GLY A 16 14.00 -40.06 17.28
CA GLY A 16 14.25 -40.34 18.70
C GLY A 16 14.67 -41.78 18.97
N MET A 17 14.15 -42.76 18.22
CA MET A 17 14.54 -44.16 18.40
C MET A 17 15.99 -44.40 17.97
N VAL A 18 16.44 -43.74 16.91
CA VAL A 18 17.82 -43.83 16.44
C VAL A 18 18.78 -43.37 17.53
N ILE A 19 18.46 -42.25 18.21
CA ILE A 19 19.25 -41.71 19.33
C ILE A 19 19.27 -42.68 20.50
N ILE A 20 18.14 -43.28 20.87
CA ILE A 20 18.06 -44.25 21.96
C ILE A 20 18.89 -45.51 21.63
N VAL A 21 18.76 -46.09 20.42
CA VAL A 21 19.56 -47.25 20.00
C VAL A 21 21.05 -46.93 20.00
N ALA A 22 21.44 -45.77 19.48
CA ALA A 22 22.82 -45.32 19.49
C ALA A 22 23.37 -45.17 20.91
N THR A 23 22.57 -44.60 21.83
CA THR A 23 22.92 -44.46 23.25
C THR A 23 23.16 -45.82 23.91
N PHE A 24 22.25 -46.78 23.71
CA PHE A 24 22.42 -48.14 24.22
C PHE A 24 23.61 -48.87 23.60
N SER A 25 23.87 -48.65 22.31
CA SER A 25 25.01 -49.25 21.61
C SER A 25 26.34 -48.74 22.17
N ILE A 26 26.46 -47.43 22.37
CA ILE A 26 27.65 -46.80 22.98
C ILE A 26 27.84 -47.33 24.40
N PHE A 27 26.77 -47.40 25.20
CA PHE A 27 26.79 -47.96 26.54
C PHE A 27 27.31 -49.40 26.55
N ALA A 28 26.74 -50.28 25.71
CA ALA A 28 27.15 -51.68 25.62
C ALA A 28 28.60 -51.85 25.14
N ILE A 29 29.03 -51.07 24.16
CA ILE A 29 30.40 -51.08 23.65
C ILE A 29 31.39 -50.66 24.74
N SER A 30 31.11 -49.56 25.46
CA SER A 30 31.94 -49.11 26.58
C SER A 30 32.06 -50.18 27.66
N PHE A 31 30.94 -50.79 28.03
CA PHE A 31 30.89 -51.85 29.03
C PHE A 31 31.76 -53.05 28.63
N ILE A 32 31.59 -53.55 27.40
CA ILE A 32 32.33 -54.71 26.89
C ILE A 32 33.83 -54.39 26.76
N LEU A 33 34.19 -53.23 26.20
CA LEU A 33 35.58 -52.81 26.08
C LEU A 33 36.26 -52.71 27.43
N ASN A 34 35.59 -52.16 28.44
CA ASN A 34 36.12 -52.06 29.78
C ASN A 34 36.48 -53.43 30.38
N LEU A 35 35.58 -54.41 30.23
CA LEU A 35 35.81 -55.79 30.70
C LEU A 35 36.94 -56.49 29.95
N ILE A 36 37.01 -56.35 28.63
CA ILE A 36 38.06 -56.95 27.79
C ILE A 36 39.43 -56.41 28.21
N MET A 37 39.55 -55.09 28.37
CA MET A 37 40.82 -54.46 28.75
C MET A 37 41.25 -54.87 30.15
N ARG A 38 40.34 -54.81 31.13
CA ARG A 38 40.62 -55.26 32.49
C ARG A 38 41.09 -56.72 32.53
N LYS A 39 40.40 -57.61 31.82
CA LYS A 39 40.78 -59.03 31.74
C LYS A 39 42.17 -59.21 31.12
N LYS A 40 42.50 -58.43 30.09
CA LYS A 40 43.82 -58.49 29.45
C LYS A 40 44.93 -58.01 30.38
N TYR A 41 44.72 -56.93 31.14
CA TYR A 41 45.71 -56.47 32.13
C TYR A 41 45.94 -57.46 33.25
N ILE A 42 44.85 -58.03 33.80
CA ILE A 42 44.95 -59.08 34.84
C ILE A 42 45.68 -60.31 34.30
N TYR A 43 45.41 -60.75 33.07
CA TYR A 43 46.12 -61.88 32.48
C TYR A 43 47.63 -61.66 32.36
N ILE A 44 48.07 -60.46 31.95
CA ILE A 44 49.50 -60.13 31.88
C ILE A 44 50.09 -60.09 33.29
N LEU A 45 49.35 -59.57 34.28
CA LEU A 45 49.78 -59.51 35.67
C LEU A 45 49.94 -60.91 36.27
N GLU A 46 48.98 -61.81 36.04
CA GLU A 46 49.07 -63.22 36.45
C GLU A 46 50.25 -63.94 35.80
N ASP A 47 50.56 -63.64 34.53
CA ASP A 47 51.72 -64.18 33.84
C ASP A 47 53.03 -63.70 34.47
N LEU A 48 53.10 -62.41 34.84
CA LEU A 48 54.23 -61.78 35.52
C LEU A 48 54.45 -62.33 36.93
N LEU A 49 53.38 -62.56 37.70
CA LEU A 49 53.46 -63.01 39.11
C LEU A 49 53.85 -64.48 39.26
N ASP A 50 53.86 -65.27 38.18
CA ASP A 50 54.30 -66.67 38.24
C ASP A 50 55.81 -66.77 38.53
N TRP A 51 56.13 -67.29 39.71
CA TRP A 51 57.48 -67.41 40.22
C TRP A 51 58.41 -68.25 39.33
N ARG A 52 57.89 -69.27 38.62
CA ARG A 52 58.72 -70.09 37.71
C ARG A 52 59.18 -69.27 36.52
N ARG A 53 58.26 -68.50 35.95
CA ARG A 53 58.52 -67.64 34.78
C ARG A 53 59.42 -66.46 35.11
N ARG A 54 59.27 -65.87 36.30
CA ARG A 54 60.20 -64.86 36.85
C ARG A 54 61.64 -65.37 36.91
N LYS A 55 61.84 -66.64 37.28
CA LYS A 55 63.19 -67.24 37.34
C LYS A 55 63.76 -67.55 35.95
N GLU A 56 62.92 -68.03 35.03
CA GLU A 56 63.32 -68.42 33.66
C GLU A 56 63.43 -67.25 32.68
N ARG A 57 62.96 -66.05 33.06
CA ARG A 57 62.93 -64.83 32.23
C ARG A 57 62.15 -64.98 30.92
N LYS A 58 61.23 -65.94 30.87
CA LYS A 58 60.37 -66.20 29.71
C LYS A 58 58.92 -66.20 30.16
N PHE A 59 58.19 -65.22 29.67
CA PHE A 59 56.76 -65.04 29.91
C PHE A 59 55.98 -65.49 28.67
N HIS A 60 54.70 -65.85 28.84
CA HIS A 60 53.83 -66.14 27.70
C HIS A 60 53.46 -64.86 26.95
N CYS A 61 53.41 -63.73 27.66
CA CYS A 61 53.09 -62.45 27.09
C CYS A 61 54.30 -61.84 26.39
N ASP A 62 54.20 -61.66 25.06
CA ASP A 62 55.24 -61.03 24.24
C ASP A 62 55.67 -59.64 24.75
N ILE A 63 54.73 -58.90 25.35
CA ILE A 63 55.01 -57.57 25.91
C ILE A 63 56.00 -57.63 27.07
N LEU A 64 55.87 -58.61 27.97
CA LEU A 64 56.78 -58.76 29.11
C LEU A 64 58.18 -59.14 28.64
N ASN A 65 58.29 -60.09 27.71
CA ASN A 65 59.57 -60.50 27.15
C ASN A 65 60.30 -59.34 26.48
N LYS A 66 59.57 -58.47 25.76
CA LYS A 66 60.16 -57.31 25.09
C LYS A 66 60.58 -56.20 26.05
N ILE A 67 59.82 -55.99 27.13
CA ILE A 67 60.23 -55.07 28.20
C ILE A 67 61.55 -55.54 28.83
N ILE A 68 61.70 -56.84 29.08
CA ILE A 68 62.92 -57.42 29.65
C ILE A 68 64.10 -57.31 28.68
N GLU A 69 63.88 -57.60 27.39
CA GLU A 69 64.91 -57.48 26.35
C GLU A 69 65.41 -56.04 26.22
N ASP A 70 64.50 -55.06 26.15
CA ASP A 70 64.84 -53.64 26.11
C ASP A 70 65.61 -53.21 27.39
N TYR A 71 65.21 -53.73 28.56
CA TYR A 71 65.90 -53.48 29.82
C TYR A 71 67.33 -54.04 29.82
N ILE A 72 67.53 -55.30 29.43
CA ILE A 72 68.85 -55.93 29.39
C ILE A 72 69.78 -55.20 28.43
N ASN A 73 69.31 -54.88 27.21
CA ASN A 73 70.10 -54.16 26.21
C ASN A 73 70.54 -52.78 26.73
N THR A 74 69.66 -52.08 27.45
CA THR A 74 69.96 -50.77 28.04
C THR A 74 70.92 -50.89 29.23
N ALA A 75 70.75 -51.91 30.07
CA ALA A 75 71.61 -52.16 31.24
C ALA A 75 73.03 -52.61 30.88
N GLN A 76 73.21 -53.30 29.74
CA GLN A 76 74.54 -53.71 29.27
C GLN A 76 75.37 -52.55 28.71
N GLY A 77 74.72 -51.56 28.09
CA GLY A 77 75.39 -50.39 27.50
C GLY A 77 75.54 -49.18 28.44
N SER A 78 74.91 -49.21 29.62
CA SER A 78 74.84 -48.07 30.55
C SER A 78 75.61 -48.34 31.85
N LEU A 79 76.41 -47.36 32.28
CA LEU A 79 77.03 -47.32 33.61
C LEU A 79 76.12 -46.68 34.68
N THR A 80 74.98 -46.11 34.27
CA THR A 80 74.02 -45.41 35.12
C THR A 80 72.71 -46.18 35.27
N GLU A 81 71.94 -45.82 36.29
CA GLU A 81 70.59 -46.34 36.57
C GLU A 81 69.70 -46.32 35.32
N VAL A 82 69.05 -47.45 35.04
CA VAL A 82 68.18 -47.63 33.87
C VAL A 82 66.80 -47.04 34.19
N ASN A 83 66.29 -46.16 33.34
CA ASN A 83 64.94 -45.63 33.50
C ASN A 83 63.88 -46.70 33.12
N THR A 84 63.48 -47.51 34.10
CA THR A 84 62.51 -48.59 33.97
C THR A 84 61.13 -48.09 33.54
N GLN A 85 60.65 -46.99 34.13
CA GLN A 85 59.36 -46.39 33.78
C GLN A 85 59.26 -46.07 32.27
N ALA A 86 60.28 -45.45 31.69
CA ALA A 86 60.30 -45.10 30.26
C ALA A 86 60.24 -46.35 29.35
N ILE A 87 60.89 -47.45 29.74
CA ILE A 87 60.89 -48.70 28.98
C ILE A 87 59.50 -49.36 29.01
N ILE A 88 58.85 -49.36 30.18
CA ILE A 88 57.50 -49.89 30.37
C ILE A 88 56.51 -49.07 29.53
N GLU A 89 56.50 -47.75 29.67
CA GLU A 89 55.59 -46.86 28.95
C GLU A 89 55.76 -46.96 27.42
N LYS A 90 57.01 -47.02 26.94
CA LYS A 90 57.31 -47.21 25.51
C LYS A 90 56.69 -48.50 24.97
N ASN A 91 56.87 -49.62 25.68
CA ASN A 91 56.37 -50.92 25.23
C ASN A 91 54.84 -51.01 25.33
N PHE A 92 54.22 -50.41 26.36
CA PHE A 92 52.76 -50.30 26.46
C PHE A 92 52.19 -49.46 25.31
N ASN A 93 52.79 -48.31 24.99
CA ASN A 93 52.31 -47.44 23.91
C ASN A 93 52.47 -48.07 22.52
N LEU A 94 53.57 -48.79 22.27
CA LEU A 94 53.82 -49.44 20.98
C LEU A 94 52.94 -50.68 20.78
N ARG A 95 52.82 -51.56 21.79
CA ARG A 95 52.18 -52.87 21.62
C ARG A 95 50.72 -52.92 22.07
N LEU A 96 50.27 -51.97 22.89
CA LEU A 96 48.89 -51.88 23.37
C LEU A 96 48.16 -50.62 22.87
N ARG A 97 48.58 -50.08 21.71
CA ARG A 97 47.97 -48.88 21.09
C ARG A 97 46.44 -48.99 20.91
N GLY A 98 45.95 -50.17 20.52
CA GLY A 98 44.51 -50.42 20.39
C GLY A 98 43.75 -50.37 21.72
N LEU A 99 44.39 -50.84 22.81
CA LEU A 99 43.83 -50.72 24.16
C LEU A 99 43.86 -49.26 24.64
N ALA A 100 44.93 -48.50 24.35
CA ALA A 100 45.00 -47.09 24.69
C ALA A 100 43.88 -46.26 24.03
N LEU A 101 43.46 -46.60 22.81
CA LEU A 101 42.28 -46.01 22.17
C LEU A 101 40.98 -46.38 22.89
N GLY A 102 40.84 -47.65 23.30
CA GLY A 102 39.71 -48.12 24.11
C GLY A 102 39.60 -47.38 25.45
N GLU A 103 40.72 -47.16 26.13
CA GLU A 103 40.77 -46.40 27.40
C GLU A 103 40.29 -44.96 27.21
N ARG A 104 40.74 -44.30 26.13
CA ARG A 104 40.27 -42.95 25.78
C ARG A 104 38.78 -42.92 25.48
N PHE A 105 38.26 -43.92 24.76
CA PHE A 105 36.84 -44.03 24.47
C PHE A 105 36.00 -44.18 25.75
N ILE A 106 36.40 -45.07 26.66
CA ILE A 106 35.71 -45.27 27.94
C ILE A 106 35.69 -43.98 28.77
N LYS A 107 36.83 -43.28 28.87
CA LYS A 107 36.94 -42.03 29.61
C LYS A 107 35.98 -40.95 29.10
N ASN A 108 35.73 -40.93 27.79
CA ASN A 108 34.82 -39.98 27.15
C ASN A 108 33.38 -40.48 27.02
N THR A 109 33.10 -41.76 27.31
CA THR A 109 31.78 -42.36 27.09
C THR A 109 30.69 -41.67 27.91
N ASN A 110 30.93 -41.34 29.18
CA ASN A 110 29.93 -40.68 30.02
C ASN A 110 29.52 -39.31 29.47
N SER A 111 30.50 -38.55 28.97
CA SER A 111 30.24 -37.27 28.30
C SER A 111 29.46 -37.47 27.00
N LEU A 112 29.80 -38.50 26.22
CA LEU A 112 29.12 -38.83 24.97
C LEU A 112 27.66 -39.24 25.18
N LEU A 113 27.37 -40.07 26.20
CA LEU A 113 26.01 -40.50 26.56
C LEU A 113 25.12 -39.31 26.97
N ILE A 114 25.66 -38.38 27.76
CA ILE A 114 24.95 -37.16 28.17
C ILE A 114 24.73 -36.25 26.96
N THR A 115 25.76 -36.02 26.16
CA THR A 115 25.68 -35.16 24.97
C THR A 115 24.67 -35.69 23.96
N LEU A 116 24.62 -37.01 23.77
CA LEU A 116 23.66 -37.65 22.88
C LEU A 116 22.21 -37.55 23.41
N GLY A 117 22.01 -37.65 24.73
CA GLY A 117 20.72 -37.39 25.37
C GLY A 117 20.27 -35.92 25.25
N LEU A 118 21.18 -34.97 25.44
CA LEU A 118 20.92 -33.54 25.21
C LEU A 118 20.61 -33.24 23.74
N PHE A 119 21.35 -33.85 22.81
CA PHE A 119 21.08 -33.75 21.38
C PHE A 119 19.66 -34.26 21.04
N GLY A 120 19.24 -35.38 21.62
CA GLY A 120 17.86 -35.86 21.49
C GLY A 120 16.81 -34.89 22.02
N THR A 121 17.13 -34.16 23.08
CA THR A 121 16.26 -33.10 23.61
C THR A 121 16.11 -31.95 22.63
N PHE A 122 17.21 -31.46 22.07
CA PHE A 122 17.18 -30.39 21.07
C PHE A 122 16.38 -30.81 19.84
N VAL A 123 16.62 -32.00 19.30
CA VAL A 123 15.90 -32.48 18.11
C VAL A 123 14.41 -32.67 18.40
N GLY A 124 14.03 -33.25 19.55
CA GLY A 124 12.62 -33.44 19.89
C GLY A 124 11.89 -32.11 20.15
N LEU A 125 12.54 -31.13 20.79
CA LEU A 125 11.97 -29.78 20.97
C LEU A 125 11.87 -29.02 19.65
N THR A 126 12.88 -29.09 18.79
CA THR A 126 12.83 -28.45 17.46
C THR A 126 11.70 -29.04 16.61
N ALA A 127 11.49 -30.35 16.65
CA ALA A 127 10.34 -30.99 15.99
C ALA A 127 9.00 -30.51 16.58
N ALA A 128 8.88 -30.46 17.92
CA ALA A 128 7.67 -29.99 18.60
C ALA A 128 7.33 -28.53 18.26
N VAL A 129 8.34 -27.66 18.18
CA VAL A 129 8.19 -26.26 17.77
C VAL A 129 7.86 -26.14 16.29
N GLY A 130 8.45 -26.98 15.44
CA GLY A 130 8.13 -27.03 14.00
C GLY A 130 6.65 -27.37 13.77
N GLU A 131 6.11 -28.35 14.50
CA GLU A 131 4.69 -28.70 14.44
C GLU A 131 3.78 -27.55 14.93
N LEU A 132 4.16 -26.86 16.01
CA LEU A 132 3.42 -25.68 16.51
C LEU A 132 3.49 -24.50 15.54
N ALA A 133 4.64 -24.22 14.94
CA ALA A 133 4.77 -23.18 13.93
C ALA A 133 3.92 -23.52 12.69
N GLY A 134 3.89 -24.79 12.31
CA GLY A 134 3.03 -25.31 11.24
C GLY A 134 1.54 -25.07 11.48
N ILE A 135 1.07 -25.13 12.74
CA ILE A 135 -0.32 -24.76 13.10
C ILE A 135 -0.60 -23.31 12.69
N PHE A 136 0.31 -22.37 12.97
CA PHE A 136 0.09 -20.93 12.70
C PHE A 136 0.28 -20.53 11.23
N THR A 137 1.06 -21.28 10.46
CA THR A 137 1.31 -20.96 9.05
C THR A 137 0.34 -21.63 8.08
N SER A 138 -0.29 -22.74 8.49
CA SER A 138 -1.10 -23.57 7.59
C SER A 138 -2.61 -23.47 7.82
N MET A 139 -3.08 -22.93 8.96
CA MET A 139 -4.50 -22.77 9.23
C MET A 139 -4.99 -21.40 8.76
N GLU A 140 -5.83 -21.37 7.73
CA GLU A 140 -6.67 -20.22 7.45
C GLU A 140 -7.80 -20.13 8.49
N PHE A 141 -8.14 -18.92 8.91
CA PHE A 141 -9.13 -18.68 9.98
C PHE A 141 -10.52 -19.28 9.67
N ILE A 142 -10.81 -19.52 8.39
CA ILE A 142 -12.06 -20.09 7.89
C ILE A 142 -12.17 -21.59 8.20
N GLU A 143 -11.07 -22.34 8.12
CA GLU A 143 -11.05 -23.79 8.42
C GLU A 143 -11.20 -24.09 9.91
N LEU A 144 -10.87 -23.12 10.78
CA LEU A 144 -10.98 -23.24 12.24
C LEU A 144 -12.43 -23.28 12.76
N ILE A 145 -13.37 -22.78 11.94
CA ILE A 145 -14.81 -22.68 12.28
C ILE A 145 -15.53 -24.02 12.02
N GLU A 146 -14.94 -24.89 11.19
CA GLU A 146 -15.47 -26.22 10.92
C GLU A 146 -14.98 -27.26 11.95
N SER A 147 -15.82 -28.25 12.26
CA SER A 147 -15.48 -29.35 13.18
C SER A 147 -14.21 -30.13 12.79
N ALA A 148 -13.86 -30.15 11.50
CA ALA A 148 -12.63 -30.75 10.97
C ALA A 148 -11.37 -29.96 11.35
N GLY A 149 -11.45 -28.63 11.45
CA GLY A 149 -10.33 -27.78 11.85
C GLY A 149 -9.93 -27.98 13.31
N ILE A 150 -10.90 -28.22 14.19
CA ILE A 150 -10.65 -28.54 15.61
C ILE A 150 -9.95 -29.90 15.75
N GLU A 151 -10.37 -30.92 15.00
CA GLU A 151 -9.73 -32.24 15.00
C GLU A 151 -8.28 -32.16 14.47
N MET A 152 -8.05 -31.37 13.41
CA MET A 152 -6.70 -31.12 12.89
C MET A 152 -5.82 -30.38 13.89
N LEU A 153 -6.35 -29.38 14.60
CA LEU A 153 -5.64 -28.66 15.65
C LEU A 153 -5.29 -29.58 16.81
N LEU A 154 -6.23 -30.40 17.27
CA LEU A 154 -5.98 -31.38 18.33
C LEU A 154 -4.92 -32.40 17.92
N ASN A 155 -4.97 -32.93 16.69
CA ASN A 155 -3.97 -33.87 16.19
C ASN A 155 -2.57 -33.25 16.09
N ARG A 156 -2.44 -31.99 15.65
CA ARG A 156 -1.15 -31.28 15.60
C ARG A 156 -0.63 -30.90 17.00
N LEU A 157 -1.52 -30.56 17.93
CA LEU A 157 -1.14 -30.30 19.32
C LEU A 157 -0.65 -31.59 20.00
N VAL A 158 -1.34 -32.70 19.78
CA VAL A 158 -0.92 -34.03 20.24
C VAL A 158 0.44 -34.41 19.63
N ALA A 159 0.66 -34.15 18.34
CA ALA A 159 1.94 -34.39 17.69
C ALA A 159 3.08 -33.54 18.29
N SER A 160 2.82 -32.26 18.60
CA SER A 160 3.80 -31.41 19.30
C SER A 160 4.12 -31.92 20.71
N LEU A 161 3.10 -32.33 21.47
CA LEU A 161 3.29 -32.92 22.80
C LEU A 161 4.05 -34.25 22.74
N GLN A 162 3.85 -35.05 21.69
CA GLN A 162 4.63 -36.26 21.44
C GLN A 162 6.10 -35.92 21.17
N GLY A 163 6.40 -34.92 20.33
CA GLY A 163 7.77 -34.46 20.08
C GLY A 163 8.51 -34.03 21.35
N MET A 164 7.81 -33.32 22.24
CA MET A 164 8.34 -32.94 23.56
C MET A 164 8.56 -34.16 24.47
N SER A 165 7.66 -35.14 24.44
CA SER A 165 7.80 -36.40 25.19
C SER A 165 9.02 -37.20 24.73
N VAL A 166 9.26 -37.29 23.41
CA VAL A 166 10.45 -37.93 22.83
C VAL A 166 11.75 -37.23 23.29
N ALA A 167 11.78 -35.90 23.28
CA ALA A 167 12.91 -35.13 23.82
C ALA A 167 13.22 -35.49 25.28
N PHE A 168 12.20 -35.57 26.13
CA PHE A 168 12.39 -35.92 27.54
C PHE A 168 12.91 -37.35 27.73
N VAL A 169 12.33 -38.32 27.01
CA VAL A 169 12.73 -39.73 27.12
C VAL A 169 14.17 -39.93 26.66
N THR A 170 14.58 -39.33 25.53
CA THR A 170 15.96 -39.44 25.03
C THR A 170 16.99 -38.88 26.03
N SER A 171 16.66 -37.76 26.69
CA SER A 171 17.47 -37.17 27.75
C SER A 171 17.59 -38.09 28.97
N LEU A 172 16.46 -38.64 29.42
CA LEU A 172 16.41 -39.54 30.57
C LEU A 172 17.24 -40.80 30.32
N VAL A 173 17.20 -41.35 29.11
CA VAL A 173 18.01 -42.50 28.71
C VAL A 173 19.50 -42.14 28.68
N GLY A 174 19.89 -41.00 28.10
CA GLY A 174 21.29 -40.57 28.06
C GLY A 174 21.91 -40.36 29.44
N VAL A 175 21.20 -39.63 30.32
CA VAL A 175 21.63 -39.42 31.71
C VAL A 175 21.59 -40.73 32.50
N GLY A 176 20.53 -41.52 32.38
CA GLY A 176 20.38 -42.79 33.07
C GLY A 176 21.49 -43.79 32.72
N CYS A 177 21.78 -43.98 31.43
CA CYS A 177 22.90 -44.80 30.98
C CYS A 177 24.25 -44.26 31.46
N SER A 178 24.44 -42.94 31.51
CA SER A 178 25.68 -42.33 32.03
C SER A 178 25.87 -42.58 33.52
N ILE A 179 24.81 -42.47 34.33
CA ILE A 179 24.87 -42.79 35.77
C ILE A 179 25.22 -44.26 35.98
N VAL A 180 24.53 -45.17 35.29
CA VAL A 180 24.79 -46.61 35.39
C VAL A 180 26.23 -46.93 34.95
N ASN A 181 26.69 -46.37 33.83
CA ASN A 181 28.05 -46.57 33.35
C ASN A 181 29.09 -46.01 34.32
N THR A 182 28.83 -44.86 34.97
CA THR A 182 29.73 -44.27 35.97
C THR A 182 29.89 -45.16 37.20
N ILE A 183 28.78 -45.69 37.73
CA ILE A 183 28.81 -46.62 38.87
C ILE A 183 29.61 -47.87 38.50
N PHE A 184 29.37 -48.41 37.30
CA PHE A 184 30.07 -49.59 36.81
C PHE A 184 31.57 -49.35 36.61
N LEU A 185 31.96 -48.26 35.95
CA LEU A 185 33.36 -47.92 35.70
C LEU A 185 34.12 -47.64 37.01
N THR A 186 33.45 -47.08 38.01
CA THR A 186 34.03 -46.92 39.36
C THR A 186 34.31 -48.29 40.00
N ALA A 187 33.39 -49.24 39.89
CA ALA A 187 33.55 -50.57 40.49
C ALA A 187 34.54 -51.47 39.73
N VAL A 188 34.62 -51.33 38.41
CA VAL A 188 35.37 -52.24 37.51
C VAL A 188 36.30 -51.43 36.62
N ASN A 189 37.23 -50.67 37.19
CA ASN A 189 38.09 -49.78 36.39
C ASN A 189 39.27 -50.54 35.75
N ALA A 190 39.34 -50.56 34.41
CA ALA A 190 40.51 -51.11 33.69
C ALA A 190 41.79 -50.29 33.91
N GLY A 191 41.68 -48.98 34.15
CA GLY A 191 42.83 -48.10 34.41
C GLY A 191 43.59 -48.46 35.68
N ALA A 192 42.88 -48.81 36.75
CA ALA A 192 43.50 -49.25 38.01
C ALA A 192 44.30 -50.55 37.82
N SER A 193 43.78 -51.51 37.05
CA SER A 193 44.51 -52.75 36.75
C SER A 193 45.75 -52.54 35.86
N LYS A 194 45.76 -51.51 35.02
CA LYS A 194 46.94 -51.14 34.23
C LYS A 194 48.04 -50.53 35.10
N GLU A 195 47.67 -49.63 36.01
CA GLU A 195 48.60 -48.99 36.94
C GLU A 195 49.28 -50.04 37.84
N ASP A 196 48.48 -50.94 38.42
CA ASP A 196 48.98 -52.06 39.23
C ASP A 196 49.96 -52.95 38.43
N LEU A 197 49.62 -53.27 37.18
CA LEU A 197 50.52 -54.01 36.29
C LEU A 197 51.84 -53.28 36.03
N MET A 198 51.81 -51.96 35.78
CA MET A 198 53.02 -51.18 35.52
C MET A 198 53.95 -51.17 36.73
N VAL A 199 53.41 -50.94 37.92
CA VAL A 199 54.16 -50.95 39.19
C VAL A 199 54.80 -52.32 39.43
N GLN A 200 54.07 -53.40 39.19
CA GLN A 200 54.59 -54.76 39.38
C GLN A 200 55.68 -55.14 38.38
N ILE A 201 55.61 -54.62 37.15
CA ILE A 201 56.69 -54.80 36.15
C ILE A 201 57.94 -54.04 36.60
N GLU A 202 57.78 -52.80 37.06
CA GLU A 202 58.88 -51.96 37.56
C GLU A 202 59.59 -52.63 38.74
N GLU A 203 58.83 -53.08 39.75
CA GLU A 203 59.37 -53.81 40.91
C GLU A 203 60.18 -55.04 40.50
N TYR A 204 59.71 -55.79 39.49
CA TYR A 204 60.42 -56.95 38.97
C TYR A 204 61.74 -56.59 38.26
N LEU A 205 61.75 -55.51 37.47
CA LEU A 205 62.97 -55.07 36.77
C LEU A 205 64.03 -54.57 37.77
N ASP A 206 63.64 -53.72 38.70
CA ASP A 206 64.59 -53.06 39.60
C ASP A 206 65.12 -54.00 40.68
N ASN A 207 64.28 -54.85 41.26
CA ASN A 207 64.69 -55.72 42.36
C ASN A 207 65.28 -57.06 41.90
N HIS A 208 64.77 -57.63 40.79
CA HIS A 208 65.20 -58.97 40.35
C HIS A 208 66.18 -58.90 39.18
N MET A 209 65.91 -58.10 38.14
CA MET A 209 66.76 -58.07 36.95
C MET A 209 68.08 -57.32 37.17
N SER A 210 68.05 -56.18 37.87
CA SER A 210 69.25 -55.38 38.20
C SER A 210 70.33 -56.20 38.94
N VAL A 211 69.91 -57.01 39.93
CA VAL A 211 70.82 -57.82 40.76
C VAL A 211 71.53 -58.90 39.95
N VAL A 212 70.86 -59.53 38.97
CA VAL A 212 71.50 -60.60 38.20
C VAL A 212 72.46 -60.06 37.15
N ILE A 213 72.21 -58.87 36.59
CA ILE A 213 73.13 -58.22 35.66
C ILE A 213 74.40 -57.74 36.39
N SER A 214 74.27 -57.35 37.66
CA SER A 214 75.39 -56.89 38.49
C SER A 214 76.38 -58.00 38.87
N LYS A 215 75.92 -59.26 38.98
CA LYS A 215 76.77 -60.42 39.32
C LYS A 215 77.67 -60.91 38.19
N ASP A 216 77.35 -60.59 36.92
CA ASP A 216 78.14 -61.04 35.76
C ASP A 216 79.46 -60.26 35.61
N LYS A 217 79.52 -59.04 36.18
CA LYS A 217 80.70 -58.14 36.15
C LYS A 217 81.82 -58.53 37.13
N GLU A 218 81.59 -59.46 38.06
CA GLU A 218 82.59 -59.87 39.08
C GLU A 218 83.61 -60.90 38.56
N THR A 219 83.27 -61.63 37.49
CA THR A 219 84.07 -62.74 36.94
C THR A 219 85.29 -62.28 36.12
N GLU A 220 85.36 -61.00 35.74
CA GLU A 220 86.39 -60.43 34.86
C GLU A 220 87.73 -60.14 35.57
N TYR A 221 87.72 -60.02 36.91
CA TYR A 221 88.89 -59.61 37.70
C TYR A 221 89.99 -60.67 37.82
N THR A 222 89.65 -61.96 37.68
CA THR A 222 90.63 -63.06 37.84
C THR A 222 91.42 -63.37 36.57
N MET A 223 90.87 -63.05 35.39
CA MET A 223 91.53 -63.19 34.08
C MET A 223 92.61 -62.11 33.84
N MET A 224 92.51 -60.97 34.54
CA MET A 224 93.40 -59.81 34.41
C MET A 224 94.84 -60.08 34.87
N ASN A 225 95.03 -60.95 35.87
CA ASN A 225 96.32 -61.10 36.56
C ASN A 225 97.37 -61.89 35.76
N SER A 226 96.93 -62.84 34.91
CA SER A 226 97.84 -63.58 34.01
C SER A 226 98.20 -62.76 32.76
N ILE A 227 97.28 -61.92 32.29
CA ILE A 227 97.48 -61.05 31.12
C ILE A 227 98.49 -59.93 31.44
N LEU A 228 98.46 -59.36 32.65
CA LEU A 228 99.34 -58.26 33.06
C LEU A 228 100.85 -58.56 32.89
N ARG A 229 101.29 -59.79 33.16
CA ARG A 229 102.73 -60.13 33.12
C ARG A 229 103.28 -60.24 31.69
N GLU A 230 102.48 -60.77 30.77
CA GLU A 230 102.81 -60.83 29.34
C GLU A 230 102.62 -59.45 28.68
N THR A 231 101.63 -58.69 29.15
CA THR A 231 101.40 -57.29 28.75
C THR A 231 102.60 -56.43 29.11
N PHE A 232 103.25 -56.54 30.28
CA PHE A 232 104.35 -55.63 30.65
C PHE A 232 105.57 -55.67 29.72
N MET A 233 105.91 -56.82 29.11
CA MET A 233 106.99 -56.90 28.13
C MET A 233 106.56 -56.36 26.76
N GLU A 234 105.36 -56.70 26.29
CA GLU A 234 104.79 -56.08 25.07
C GLU A 234 104.53 -54.58 25.23
N PHE A 235 104.22 -54.13 26.45
CA PHE A 235 103.92 -52.75 26.82
C PHE A 235 105.17 -51.89 26.79
N GLY A 236 106.36 -52.44 27.11
CA GLY A 236 107.62 -51.70 26.95
C GLY A 236 107.85 -51.29 25.49
N ASP A 237 107.72 -52.24 24.57
CA ASP A 237 107.93 -52.01 23.13
C ASP A 237 106.76 -51.22 22.50
N LYS A 238 105.51 -51.52 22.88
CA LYS A 238 104.33 -50.76 22.43
C LYS A 238 104.27 -49.37 23.03
N ILE A 239 104.74 -49.08 24.24
CA ILE A 239 104.76 -47.72 24.79
C ILE A 239 105.70 -46.84 23.99
N GLN A 240 106.87 -47.33 23.61
CA GLN A 240 107.82 -46.53 22.85
C GLN A 240 107.25 -46.17 21.47
N ALA A 241 106.62 -47.13 20.78
CA ALA A 241 105.93 -46.88 19.52
C ALA A 241 104.68 -46.00 19.71
N SER A 242 103.85 -46.30 20.72
CA SER A 242 102.63 -45.57 21.03
C SER A 242 102.90 -44.15 21.48
N LEU A 243 103.97 -43.86 22.23
CA LEU A 243 104.32 -42.49 22.61
C LEU A 243 104.71 -41.68 21.38
N LYS A 244 105.46 -42.27 20.45
CA LYS A 244 105.83 -41.62 19.19
C LYS A 244 104.58 -41.32 18.35
N ASP A 245 103.74 -42.33 18.15
CA ASP A 245 102.47 -42.18 17.41
C ASP A 245 101.49 -41.25 18.13
N THR A 246 101.48 -41.25 19.46
CA THR A 246 100.63 -40.36 20.28
C THR A 246 101.12 -38.92 20.17
N VAL A 247 102.42 -38.66 20.20
CA VAL A 247 102.94 -37.30 20.03
C VAL A 247 102.65 -36.77 18.62
N GLU A 248 102.77 -37.62 17.60
CA GLU A 248 102.50 -37.24 16.20
C GLU A 248 100.99 -37.06 15.94
N SER A 249 100.15 -37.97 16.46
CA SER A 249 98.68 -37.86 16.44
C SER A 249 98.18 -36.68 17.28
N PHE A 250 98.79 -36.42 18.42
CA PHE A 250 98.49 -35.27 19.26
C PHE A 250 98.84 -33.98 18.52
N GLY A 251 99.99 -33.92 17.84
CA GLY A 251 100.37 -32.78 16.98
C GLY A 251 99.37 -32.53 15.85
N GLN A 252 98.90 -33.58 15.16
CA GLN A 252 97.86 -33.48 14.14
C GLN A 252 96.50 -33.07 14.71
N LYS A 253 96.08 -33.66 15.84
CA LYS A 253 94.82 -33.31 16.50
C LYS A 253 94.84 -31.89 17.04
N LEU A 254 95.95 -31.42 17.60
CA LEU A 254 96.08 -30.04 18.07
C LEU A 254 95.99 -29.06 16.90
N THR A 255 96.60 -29.39 15.77
CA THR A 255 96.49 -28.61 14.52
C THR A 255 95.05 -28.60 13.98
N THR A 256 94.36 -29.74 14.03
CA THR A 256 92.95 -29.87 13.62
C THR A 256 92.04 -29.08 14.56
N VAL A 257 92.25 -29.17 15.87
CA VAL A 257 91.51 -28.39 16.87
C VAL A 257 91.74 -26.89 16.68
N VAL A 258 92.97 -26.45 16.39
CA VAL A 258 93.25 -25.04 16.08
C VAL A 258 92.52 -24.60 14.80
N MET A 259 92.44 -25.46 13.77
CA MET A 259 91.62 -25.21 12.59
C MET A 259 90.13 -25.17 12.91
N ASP A 260 89.60 -26.12 13.68
CA ASP A 260 88.19 -26.21 14.06
C ASP A 260 87.76 -25.04 14.96
N VAL A 261 88.66 -24.57 15.84
CA VAL A 261 88.48 -23.35 16.63
C VAL A 261 88.46 -22.12 15.73
N ASN A 262 89.32 -22.05 14.72
CA ASN A 262 89.32 -20.95 13.76
C ASN A 262 88.03 -20.95 12.91
N VAL A 263 87.57 -22.11 12.44
CA VAL A 263 86.30 -22.27 11.71
C VAL A 263 85.11 -21.96 12.61
N SER A 264 85.14 -22.42 13.87
CA SER A 264 84.10 -22.11 14.86
C SER A 264 84.06 -20.61 15.15
N SER A 265 85.20 -19.95 15.30
CA SER A 265 85.30 -18.49 15.48
C SER A 265 84.69 -17.76 14.30
N GLN A 266 85.02 -18.15 13.07
CA GLN A 266 84.42 -17.57 11.86
C GLN A 266 82.90 -17.81 11.78
N THR A 267 82.45 -18.99 12.20
CA THR A 267 81.01 -19.31 12.25
C THR A 267 80.29 -18.48 13.31
N LEU A 268 80.95 -18.25 14.45
CA LEU A 268 80.44 -17.42 15.54
C LEU A 268 80.35 -15.95 15.09
N ASP A 269 81.38 -15.42 14.42
CA ASP A 269 81.37 -14.08 13.82
C ASP A 269 80.22 -13.93 12.81
N ALA A 270 80.04 -14.90 11.91
CA ALA A 270 78.94 -14.90 10.96
C ALA A 270 77.56 -14.97 11.64
N THR A 271 77.49 -15.62 12.80
CA THR A 271 76.25 -15.70 13.60
C THR A 271 75.97 -14.37 14.29
N VAL A 272 77.01 -13.72 14.84
CA VAL A 272 76.91 -12.38 15.43
C VAL A 272 76.47 -11.37 14.38
N GLU A 273 77.04 -11.39 13.17
CA GLU A 273 76.64 -10.48 12.09
C GLU A 273 75.17 -10.70 11.66
N LYS A 274 74.72 -11.96 11.57
CA LYS A 274 73.31 -12.28 11.29
C LYS A 274 72.37 -11.82 12.41
N PHE A 275 72.81 -11.96 13.66
CA PHE A 275 72.06 -11.51 14.81
C PHE A 275 71.93 -9.98 14.81
N ASP A 276 73.01 -9.27 14.51
CA ASP A 276 73.02 -7.81 14.43
C ASP A 276 72.08 -7.29 13.33
N ARG A 277 72.13 -7.89 12.13
CA ARG A 277 71.14 -7.59 11.06
C ARG A 277 69.70 -7.88 11.48
N SER A 278 69.49 -8.92 12.28
CA SER A 278 68.14 -9.25 12.78
C SER A 278 67.66 -8.20 13.78
N LEU A 279 68.54 -7.67 14.63
CA LEU A 279 68.23 -6.57 15.52
C LEU A 279 67.95 -5.27 14.77
N GLU A 280 68.74 -4.95 13.73
CA GLU A 280 68.48 -3.79 12.86
C GLU A 280 67.11 -3.89 12.17
N ASN A 281 66.80 -5.05 11.58
CA ASN A 281 65.50 -5.30 10.97
C ASN A 281 64.36 -5.21 11.99
N PHE A 282 64.57 -5.73 13.20
CA PHE A 282 63.58 -5.65 14.28
C PHE A 282 63.34 -4.20 14.72
N ALA A 283 64.41 -3.42 14.89
CA ALA A 283 64.32 -2.00 15.23
C ALA A 283 63.59 -1.20 14.14
N SER A 284 63.87 -1.49 12.86
CA SER A 284 63.16 -0.91 11.71
C SER A 284 61.67 -1.26 11.76
N ASN A 285 61.33 -2.55 11.90
CA ASN A 285 59.94 -2.99 11.97
C ASN A 285 59.18 -2.38 13.16
N MET A 286 59.83 -2.21 14.32
CA MET A 286 59.21 -1.54 15.46
C MET A 286 58.96 -0.05 15.18
N ARG A 287 59.84 0.60 14.43
CA ARG A 287 59.63 1.99 13.98
C ARG A 287 58.45 2.08 13.01
N ASP A 288 58.35 1.15 12.06
CA ASP A 288 57.23 1.08 11.11
C ASP A 288 55.89 0.80 11.83
N LEU A 289 55.89 -0.10 12.82
CA LEU A 289 54.72 -0.35 13.66
C LEU A 289 54.31 0.89 14.46
N ASN A 290 55.27 1.66 14.97
CA ASN A 290 54.98 2.91 15.66
C ASN A 290 54.37 3.96 14.69
N GLU A 291 54.88 4.04 13.47
CA GLU A 291 54.31 4.92 12.44
C GLU A 291 52.91 4.49 12.02
N PHE A 292 52.70 3.19 11.83
CA PHE A 292 51.37 2.61 11.62
C PHE A 292 50.41 2.95 12.76
N ASN A 293 50.85 2.83 14.01
CA ASN A 293 50.04 3.17 15.18
C ASN A 293 49.63 4.65 15.20
N ILE A 294 50.57 5.56 14.91
CA ILE A 294 50.28 7.00 14.79
C ILE A 294 49.26 7.25 13.68
N ASN A 295 49.41 6.62 12.52
CA ASN A 295 48.47 6.75 11.41
C ASN A 295 47.07 6.21 11.78
N MET A 296 46.99 5.08 12.46
CA MET A 296 45.74 4.52 12.97
C MET A 296 45.07 5.46 13.97
N ARG A 297 45.83 6.07 14.90
CA ARG A 297 45.31 7.06 15.85
C ARG A 297 44.70 8.25 15.11
N ASN A 298 45.42 8.82 14.15
CA ASN A 298 44.94 9.95 13.34
C ASN A 298 43.68 9.59 12.53
N ASN A 299 43.60 8.37 12.00
CA ASN A 299 42.42 7.89 11.29
C ASN A 299 41.22 7.73 12.21
N ILE A 300 41.41 7.19 13.42
CA ILE A 300 40.36 7.08 14.44
C ILE A 300 39.85 8.47 14.84
N GLU A 301 40.74 9.43 15.08
CA GLU A 301 40.38 10.82 15.38
C GLU A 301 39.57 11.46 14.23
N ARG A 302 39.97 11.25 12.97
CA ARG A 302 39.19 11.73 11.80
C ARG A 302 37.84 11.04 11.68
N MET A 303 37.78 9.74 11.97
CA MET A 303 36.57 8.96 11.91
C MET A 303 35.56 9.44 12.96
N ASP A 304 36.03 9.75 14.18
CA ASP A 304 35.21 10.34 15.25
C ASP A 304 34.58 11.67 14.80
N VAL A 305 35.39 12.59 14.25
CA VAL A 305 34.88 13.86 13.70
C VAL A 305 33.86 13.64 12.59
N ASN A 306 34.07 12.66 11.71
CA ASN A 306 33.13 12.35 10.63
C ASN A 306 31.83 11.74 11.17
N PHE A 307 31.88 10.89 12.20
CA PHE A 307 30.68 10.35 12.84
C PHE A 307 29.86 11.43 13.52
N ILE A 308 30.51 12.41 14.17
CA ILE A 308 29.84 13.59 14.71
C ILE A 308 29.11 14.34 13.60
N LYS A 309 29.79 14.60 12.47
CA LYS A 309 29.17 15.29 11.31
C LYS A 309 28.01 14.51 10.69
N VAL A 310 28.11 13.19 10.58
CA VAL A 310 27.01 12.34 10.10
C VAL A 310 25.82 12.42 11.06
N THR A 311 26.08 12.37 12.37
CA THR A 311 25.04 12.50 13.38
C THR A 311 24.35 13.86 13.29
N GLU A 312 25.12 14.95 13.17
CA GLU A 312 24.59 16.29 13.01
C GLU A 312 23.75 16.44 11.72
N ALA A 313 24.23 15.89 10.61
CA ALA A 313 23.49 15.88 9.34
C ALA A 313 22.19 15.08 9.42
N LEU A 314 22.19 13.93 10.11
CA LEU A 314 21.00 13.13 10.35
C LEU A 314 19.99 13.86 11.25
N THR A 315 20.46 14.51 12.33
CA THR A 315 19.60 15.34 13.20
C THR A 315 18.96 16.47 12.39
N LYS A 316 19.74 17.20 11.59
CA LYS A 316 19.22 18.26 10.74
C LYS A 316 18.21 17.75 9.70
N SER A 317 18.46 16.58 9.13
CA SER A 317 17.51 15.92 8.23
C SER A 317 16.21 15.56 8.95
N SER A 318 16.30 15.03 10.17
CA SER A 318 15.15 14.75 11.03
C SER A 318 14.33 16.01 11.31
N ASP A 319 14.97 17.13 11.63
CA ASP A 319 14.27 18.40 11.85
C ASP A 319 13.51 18.87 10.61
N ILE A 320 14.11 18.73 9.42
CA ILE A 320 13.44 19.04 8.14
C ILE A 320 12.23 18.13 7.92
N VAL A 321 12.34 16.84 8.23
CA VAL A 321 11.21 15.89 8.11
C VAL A 321 10.07 16.29 9.05
N VAL A 322 10.38 16.69 10.29
CA VAL A 322 9.36 17.19 11.25
C VAL A 322 8.70 18.47 10.72
N GLN A 323 9.47 19.42 10.18
CA GLN A 323 8.91 20.64 9.58
C GLN A 323 8.02 20.34 8.37
N ASN A 324 8.42 19.40 7.51
CA ASN A 324 7.61 18.96 6.39
C ASN A 324 6.30 18.30 6.86
N TYR A 325 6.35 17.48 7.91
CA TYR A 325 5.16 16.87 8.50
C TYR A 325 4.18 17.93 8.99
N ASN A 326 4.65 18.92 9.75
CA ASN A 326 3.82 20.04 10.22
C ASN A 326 3.24 20.87 9.06
N SER A 327 4.02 21.06 7.98
CA SER A 327 3.57 21.78 6.79
C SER A 327 2.48 21.00 6.03
N ILE A 328 2.61 19.68 5.95
CA ILE A 328 1.60 18.79 5.37
C ILE A 328 0.33 18.79 6.22
N GLU A 329 0.44 18.78 7.54
CA GLU A 329 -0.71 18.88 8.44
C GLU A 329 -1.46 20.22 8.24
N SER A 330 -0.74 21.34 8.21
CA SER A 330 -1.31 22.66 7.92
C SER A 330 -1.96 22.70 6.54
N PHE A 331 -1.29 22.18 5.51
CA PHE A 331 -1.85 22.08 4.17
C PHE A 331 -3.13 21.24 4.13
N SER A 332 -3.14 20.10 4.83
CA SER A 332 -4.33 19.24 4.93
C SER A 332 -5.49 19.96 5.61
N ASN A 333 -5.23 20.75 6.66
CA ASN A 333 -6.24 21.57 7.30
C ASN A 333 -6.79 22.64 6.34
N ASN A 334 -5.93 23.34 5.60
CA ASN A 334 -6.35 24.33 4.61
C ASN A 334 -7.19 23.69 3.48
N ILE A 335 -6.84 22.48 3.03
CA ILE A 335 -7.63 21.75 2.03
C ILE A 335 -9.01 21.37 2.58
N ARG A 336 -9.09 20.97 3.84
CA ARG A 336 -10.36 20.66 4.50
C ARG A 336 -11.23 21.91 4.64
N GLU A 337 -10.66 23.04 5.05
CA GLU A 337 -11.37 24.33 5.07
C GLU A 337 -11.87 24.73 3.69
N ALA A 338 -11.04 24.63 2.65
CA ALA A 338 -11.44 24.91 1.27
C ALA A 338 -12.58 23.98 0.79
N ALA A 339 -12.55 22.69 1.17
CA ALA A 339 -13.61 21.74 0.85
C ALA A 339 -14.93 22.09 1.57
N ASP A 340 -14.86 22.54 2.82
CA ASP A 340 -16.01 23.00 3.59
C ASP A 340 -16.61 24.28 2.99
N GLU A 341 -15.77 25.27 2.63
CA GLU A 341 -16.19 26.49 1.93
C GLU A 341 -16.82 26.19 0.57
N MET A 342 -16.20 25.32 -0.23
CA MET A 342 -16.74 24.90 -1.53
C MET A 342 -18.08 24.18 -1.37
N SER A 343 -18.24 23.37 -0.34
CA SER A 343 -19.51 22.71 -0.02
C SER A 343 -20.59 23.72 0.37
N ALA A 344 -20.25 24.73 1.17
CA ALA A 344 -21.16 25.81 1.53
C ALA A 344 -21.57 26.63 0.31
N TYR A 345 -20.61 27.02 -0.54
CA TYR A 345 -20.86 27.74 -1.77
C TYR A 345 -21.74 26.94 -2.74
N ASN A 346 -21.49 25.64 -2.90
CA ASN A 346 -22.35 24.76 -3.71
C ASN A 346 -23.78 24.69 -3.17
N ARG A 347 -23.98 24.62 -1.85
CA ARG A 347 -25.33 24.68 -1.26
C ARG A 347 -26.02 26.02 -1.57
N GLN A 348 -25.28 27.13 -1.49
CA GLN A 348 -25.80 28.45 -1.83
C GLN A 348 -26.19 28.52 -3.31
N LEU A 349 -25.33 28.07 -4.23
CA LEU A 349 -25.64 28.04 -5.66
C LEU A 349 -26.89 27.22 -5.97
N VAL A 350 -27.05 26.04 -5.34
CA VAL A 350 -28.28 25.23 -5.49
C VAL A 350 -29.51 25.98 -4.99
N SER A 351 -29.39 26.72 -3.89
CA SER A 351 -30.46 27.59 -3.38
C SER A 351 -30.81 28.72 -4.36
N ASP A 352 -29.80 29.43 -4.87
CA ASP A 352 -29.99 30.53 -5.81
C ASP A 352 -30.63 30.04 -7.12
N ILE A 353 -30.18 28.90 -7.65
CA ILE A 353 -30.80 28.24 -8.82
C ILE A 353 -32.25 27.87 -8.52
N SER A 354 -32.56 27.37 -7.31
CA SER A 354 -33.93 27.05 -6.90
C SER A 354 -34.83 28.29 -6.87
N HIS A 355 -34.31 29.42 -6.37
CA HIS A 355 -35.01 30.71 -6.43
C HIS A 355 -35.24 31.17 -7.88
N LEU A 356 -34.22 31.08 -8.73
CA LEU A 356 -34.31 31.43 -10.15
C LEU A 356 -35.36 30.58 -10.88
N ILE A 357 -35.43 29.27 -10.59
CA ILE A 357 -36.47 28.38 -11.10
C ILE A 357 -37.86 28.88 -10.65
N GLY A 358 -38.00 29.30 -9.40
CA GLY A 358 -39.23 29.90 -8.87
C GLY A 358 -39.63 31.18 -9.62
N ASP A 359 -38.69 32.10 -9.84
CA ASP A 359 -38.92 33.36 -10.55
C ASP A 359 -39.29 33.13 -12.02
N VAL A 360 -38.61 32.20 -12.70
CA VAL A 360 -38.95 31.79 -14.07
C VAL A 360 -40.35 31.19 -14.11
N SER A 361 -40.69 30.30 -13.16
CA SER A 361 -42.04 29.72 -13.07
C SER A 361 -43.12 30.79 -12.85
N SER A 362 -42.86 31.78 -11.99
CA SER A 362 -43.75 32.91 -11.76
C SER A 362 -43.94 33.74 -13.03
N THR A 363 -42.85 34.01 -13.75
CA THR A 363 -42.89 34.73 -15.03
C THR A 363 -43.71 33.97 -16.07
N VAL A 364 -43.52 32.65 -16.19
CA VAL A 364 -44.31 31.79 -17.07
C VAL A 364 -45.80 31.88 -16.72
N GLN A 365 -46.16 31.85 -15.45
CA GLN A 365 -47.55 31.99 -15.00
C GLN A 365 -48.14 33.36 -15.36
N VAL A 366 -47.36 34.44 -15.22
CA VAL A 366 -47.77 35.79 -15.63
C VAL A 366 -48.01 35.85 -17.14
N VAL A 367 -47.13 35.25 -17.94
CA VAL A 367 -47.30 35.17 -19.40
C VAL A 367 -48.55 34.36 -19.77
N GLU A 368 -48.81 33.25 -19.10
CA GLU A 368 -50.02 32.44 -19.30
C GLU A 368 -51.30 33.23 -18.99
N ASN A 369 -51.31 33.94 -17.86
CA ASN A 369 -52.42 34.82 -17.47
C ASN A 369 -52.62 35.97 -18.47
N LEU A 370 -51.54 36.58 -18.97
CA LEU A 370 -51.59 37.61 -20.00
C LEU A 370 -52.16 37.06 -21.31
N ALA A 371 -51.73 35.88 -21.73
CA ALA A 371 -52.24 35.21 -22.92
C ALA A 371 -53.75 34.93 -22.79
N ALA A 372 -54.20 34.44 -21.64
CA ALA A 372 -55.63 34.23 -21.35
C ALA A 372 -56.43 35.54 -21.37
N SER A 373 -55.89 36.60 -20.76
CA SER A 373 -56.51 37.94 -20.78
C SER A 373 -56.62 38.50 -22.21
N MET A 374 -55.54 38.44 -22.98
CA MET A 374 -55.54 38.84 -24.39
C MET A 374 -56.56 38.06 -25.22
N ASN A 375 -56.68 36.75 -25.00
CA ASN A 375 -57.68 35.92 -25.68
C ASN A 375 -59.11 36.35 -25.34
N ASN A 376 -59.39 36.62 -24.05
CA ASN A 376 -60.70 37.14 -23.63
C ASN A 376 -61.00 38.52 -24.24
N THR A 377 -60.03 39.45 -24.24
CA THR A 377 -60.17 40.78 -24.85
C THR A 377 -60.38 40.66 -26.36
N MET A 378 -59.67 39.77 -27.05
CA MET A 378 -59.85 39.54 -28.48
C MET A 378 -61.25 38.99 -28.80
N GLN A 379 -61.73 38.02 -28.02
CA GLN A 379 -63.10 37.52 -28.14
C GLN A 379 -64.16 38.59 -27.84
N GLN A 380 -63.88 39.50 -26.91
CA GLN A 380 -64.75 40.64 -26.64
C GLN A 380 -64.77 41.61 -27.83
N HIS A 381 -63.61 41.99 -28.36
CA HIS A 381 -63.54 42.87 -29.54
C HIS A 381 -64.18 42.26 -30.78
N ALA A 382 -64.06 40.94 -30.98
CA ALA A 382 -64.77 40.26 -32.05
C ALA A 382 -66.30 40.41 -31.89
N ARG A 383 -66.82 40.23 -30.67
CA ARG A 383 -68.25 40.48 -30.37
C ARG A 383 -68.65 41.94 -30.55
N ASP A 384 -67.84 42.88 -30.08
CA ASP A 384 -68.10 44.32 -30.25
C ASP A 384 -68.13 44.69 -31.74
N LEU A 385 -67.24 44.13 -32.56
CA LEU A 385 -67.24 44.29 -34.02
C LEU A 385 -68.52 43.74 -34.67
N GLU A 386 -69.01 42.56 -34.24
CA GLU A 386 -70.30 42.04 -34.70
C GLU A 386 -71.45 42.99 -34.35
N ILE A 387 -71.48 43.52 -33.11
CA ILE A 387 -72.48 44.50 -32.67
C ILE A 387 -72.38 45.80 -33.49
N TYR A 388 -71.17 46.30 -33.75
CA TYR A 388 -70.99 47.49 -34.58
C TYR A 388 -71.46 47.24 -36.02
N GLN A 389 -71.17 46.08 -36.59
CA GLN A 389 -71.64 45.69 -37.92
C GLN A 389 -73.17 45.64 -37.97
N GLU A 390 -73.82 45.07 -36.95
CA GLU A 390 -75.27 45.04 -36.83
C GLU A 390 -75.88 46.44 -36.71
N ASN A 391 -75.32 47.29 -35.82
CA ASN A 391 -75.73 48.68 -35.66
C ASN A 391 -75.56 49.49 -36.94
N PHE A 392 -74.43 49.32 -37.63
CA PHE A 392 -74.20 49.97 -38.92
C PHE A 392 -75.24 49.54 -39.95
N THR A 393 -75.56 48.25 -40.02
CA THR A 393 -76.60 47.71 -40.90
C THR A 393 -77.97 48.31 -40.56
N ASN A 394 -78.32 48.40 -39.28
CA ASN A 394 -79.58 48.99 -38.81
C ASN A 394 -79.67 50.49 -39.13
N ILE A 395 -78.61 51.27 -38.86
CA ILE A 395 -78.53 52.70 -39.20
C ILE A 395 -78.66 52.89 -40.72
N MET A 396 -77.95 52.11 -41.53
CA MET A 396 -78.07 52.19 -42.99
C MET A 396 -79.48 51.87 -43.47
N THR A 397 -80.16 50.92 -42.82
CA THR A 397 -81.57 50.59 -43.12
C THR A 397 -82.50 51.75 -42.73
N LYS A 398 -82.32 52.35 -41.55
CA LYS A 398 -83.08 53.54 -41.12
C LYS A 398 -82.84 54.74 -42.03
N LEU A 399 -81.58 54.99 -42.41
CA LEU A 399 -81.20 56.04 -43.34
C LEU A 399 -81.88 55.83 -44.70
N SER A 400 -81.89 54.59 -45.21
CA SER A 400 -82.60 54.25 -46.44
C SER A 400 -84.10 54.53 -46.34
N ASN A 401 -84.73 54.24 -45.20
CA ASN A 401 -86.15 54.52 -44.97
C ASN A 401 -86.44 56.02 -44.87
N GLU A 402 -85.61 56.79 -44.15
CA GLU A 402 -85.67 58.26 -44.07
C GLU A 402 -85.53 58.91 -45.46
N ILE A 403 -84.57 58.46 -46.29
CA ILE A 403 -84.41 58.94 -47.67
C ILE A 403 -85.67 58.67 -48.50
N SER A 404 -86.30 57.49 -48.35
CA SER A 404 -87.58 57.19 -48.98
C SER A 404 -88.71 58.09 -48.49
N GLY A 405 -88.80 58.31 -47.18
CA GLY A 405 -89.78 59.21 -46.56
C GLY A 405 -89.64 60.66 -47.01
N LEU A 406 -88.40 61.15 -47.12
CA LEU A 406 -88.09 62.48 -47.65
C LEU A 406 -88.56 62.61 -49.11
N GLY A 407 -88.32 61.58 -49.94
CA GLY A 407 -88.82 61.52 -51.31
C GLY A 407 -90.35 61.61 -51.38
N HIS A 408 -91.05 60.91 -50.49
CA HIS A 408 -92.51 60.95 -50.41
C HIS A 408 -93.04 62.32 -49.95
N HIS A 409 -92.46 62.90 -48.89
CA HIS A 409 -92.86 64.22 -48.39
C HIS A 409 -92.56 65.37 -49.37
N ALA A 410 -91.46 65.29 -50.10
CA ALA A 410 -91.13 66.24 -51.16
C ALA A 410 -92.17 66.20 -52.28
N ALA A 411 -92.58 64.99 -52.71
CA ALA A 411 -93.63 64.82 -53.71
C ALA A 411 -95.01 65.32 -53.24
N ASP A 412 -95.40 65.01 -51.99
CA ASP A 412 -96.68 65.47 -51.41
C ASP A 412 -96.72 67.00 -51.24
N SER A 413 -95.64 67.60 -50.72
CA SER A 413 -95.55 69.06 -50.54
C SER A 413 -95.56 69.78 -51.89
N PHE A 414 -94.85 69.26 -52.89
CA PHE A 414 -94.90 69.80 -54.24
C PHE A 414 -96.32 69.72 -54.83
N SER A 415 -97.00 68.58 -54.69
CA SER A 415 -98.38 68.42 -55.14
C SER A 415 -99.34 69.40 -54.45
N LYS A 416 -99.21 69.60 -53.13
CA LYS A 416 -100.00 70.58 -52.37
C LYS A 416 -99.72 72.01 -52.79
N SER A 417 -98.47 72.39 -53.03
CA SER A 417 -98.13 73.71 -53.54
C SER A 417 -98.72 73.96 -54.93
N VAL A 418 -98.68 72.97 -55.83
CA VAL A 418 -99.30 73.09 -57.16
C VAL A 418 -100.82 73.27 -57.07
N LEU A 419 -101.49 72.51 -56.21
CA LEU A 419 -102.94 72.65 -55.96
C LEU A 419 -103.29 74.03 -55.38
N SER A 420 -102.54 74.49 -54.38
CA SER A 420 -102.75 75.80 -53.74
C SER A 420 -102.59 76.95 -54.75
N ILE A 421 -101.56 76.91 -55.60
CA ILE A 421 -101.35 77.91 -56.65
C ILE A 421 -102.51 77.90 -57.66
N SER A 422 -103.03 76.72 -58.03
CA SER A 422 -104.18 76.61 -58.92
C SER A 422 -105.45 77.26 -58.32
N GLU A 423 -105.67 77.08 -57.02
CA GLU A 423 -106.83 77.63 -56.30
C GLU A 423 -106.73 79.16 -56.21
N GLU A 424 -105.57 79.70 -55.84
CA GLU A 424 -105.33 81.15 -55.77
C GLU A 424 -105.50 81.84 -57.14
N LEU A 425 -105.04 81.19 -58.22
CA LEU A 425 -105.15 81.71 -59.58
C LEU A 425 -106.61 81.74 -60.07
N THR A 426 -107.40 80.72 -59.71
CA THR A 426 -108.84 80.66 -60.00
C THR A 426 -109.59 81.77 -59.26
N GLN A 427 -109.21 82.04 -58.01
CA GLN A 427 -109.85 83.09 -57.19
C GLN A 427 -109.55 84.50 -57.72
N LYS A 428 -108.30 84.79 -58.09
CA LYS A 428 -107.94 86.07 -58.75
C LYS A 428 -108.68 86.27 -60.08
N MET A 429 -108.84 85.20 -60.86
CA MET A 429 -109.57 85.27 -62.13
C MET A 429 -111.06 85.60 -61.90
N LYS A 430 -111.66 85.06 -60.84
CA LYS A 430 -113.03 85.37 -60.43
C LYS A 430 -113.19 86.84 -60.03
N GLU A 431 -112.32 87.36 -59.16
CA GLU A 431 -112.36 88.76 -58.72
C GLU A 431 -112.21 89.73 -59.90
N SER A 432 -111.27 89.47 -60.82
CA SER A 432 -111.07 90.30 -62.01
C SER A 432 -112.30 90.34 -62.93
N MET A 433 -113.02 89.23 -63.04
CA MET A 433 -114.22 89.11 -63.87
C MET A 433 -115.43 89.81 -63.21
N GLU A 434 -115.53 89.77 -61.88
CA GLU A 434 -116.55 90.49 -61.10
C GLU A 434 -116.37 92.01 -61.21
N ASP A 435 -115.14 92.53 -61.10
CA ASP A 435 -114.86 93.96 -61.24
C ASP A 435 -115.19 94.47 -62.65
N SER A 436 -114.84 93.69 -63.68
CA SER A 436 -115.16 94.03 -65.07
C SER A 436 -116.68 94.09 -65.34
N LEU A 437 -117.45 93.16 -64.75
CA LEU A 437 -118.92 93.18 -64.84
C LEU A 437 -119.52 94.39 -64.13
N LYS A 438 -118.94 94.79 -63.00
CA LYS A 438 -119.40 95.95 -62.21
C LYS A 438 -119.20 97.27 -62.96
N GLU A 439 -118.07 97.43 -63.67
CA GLU A 439 -117.83 98.58 -64.54
C GLU A 439 -118.84 98.66 -65.70
N ILE A 440 -119.21 97.52 -66.30
CA ILE A 440 -120.23 97.46 -67.36
C ILE A 440 -121.60 97.92 -66.86
N PHE A 441 -122.02 97.50 -65.66
CA PHE A 441 -123.30 97.92 -65.08
C PHE A 441 -123.36 99.43 -64.79
N GLN A 442 -122.28 100.03 -64.31
CA GLN A 442 -122.22 101.48 -64.11
C GLN A 442 -122.33 102.27 -65.42
N LEU A 443 -121.80 101.73 -66.51
CA LEU A 443 -121.87 102.34 -67.84
C LEU A 443 -123.30 102.27 -68.43
N LEU A 444 -124.01 101.17 -68.16
CA LEU A 444 -125.42 100.98 -68.53
C LEU A 444 -126.38 101.95 -67.80
N ASP A 445 -126.17 102.21 -66.51
CA ASP A 445 -127.03 103.15 -65.76
C ASP A 445 -126.88 104.61 -66.26
N LYS A 446 -125.65 105.04 -66.59
CA LYS A 446 -125.42 106.36 -67.23
C LYS A 446 -126.09 106.48 -68.60
N PHE A 447 -126.18 105.39 -69.36
CA PHE A 447 -126.87 105.37 -70.65
C PHE A 447 -128.39 105.52 -70.52
N ARG A 448 -128.98 104.93 -69.47
CA ARG A 448 -130.42 105.02 -69.17
C ARG A 448 -130.84 106.43 -68.76
N GLU A 449 -130.00 107.16 -68.03
CA GLU A 449 -130.26 108.54 -67.61
C GLU A 449 -130.27 109.52 -68.78
N ASN A 450 -129.36 109.35 -69.75
CA ASN A 450 -129.32 110.14 -70.98
C ASN A 450 -130.58 109.96 -71.87
N GLN A 451 -131.17 108.76 -71.89
CA GLN A 451 -132.42 108.55 -72.64
C GLN A 451 -133.60 109.36 -72.08
N GLY A 452 -133.67 109.55 -70.76
CA GLY A 452 -134.72 110.36 -70.13
C GLY A 452 -134.64 111.85 -70.48
N MET A 453 -133.43 112.39 -70.62
CA MET A 453 -133.22 113.80 -71.00
C MET A 453 -133.58 114.04 -72.49
N LEU A 454 -133.35 113.05 -73.36
CA LEU A 454 -133.70 113.10 -74.77
C LEU A 454 -135.23 113.08 -74.99
N ALA A 455 -135.96 112.22 -74.27
CA ALA A 455 -137.41 112.07 -74.40
C ALA A 455 -138.18 113.35 -74.03
N LYS A 456 -137.73 114.08 -73.00
CA LYS A 456 -138.36 115.32 -72.55
C LYS A 456 -138.21 116.46 -73.56
N THR A 457 -137.07 116.49 -74.25
CA THR A 457 -136.76 117.46 -75.32
C THR A 457 -137.66 117.24 -76.55
N ILE A 458 -137.99 115.98 -76.87
CA ILE A 458 -138.83 115.62 -78.02
C ILE A 458 -140.31 116.00 -77.83
N THR A 459 -140.85 115.95 -76.62
CA THR A 459 -142.25 116.33 -76.34
C THR A 459 -142.54 117.84 -76.45
N LEU A 460 -141.52 118.70 -76.44
CA LEU A 460 -141.68 120.17 -76.53
C LEU A 460 -141.66 120.72 -77.97
N LEU A 461 -141.46 119.85 -78.98
CA LEU A 461 -141.29 120.26 -80.38
C LEU A 461 -142.58 120.58 -81.17
N PRO A 462 -143.77 119.99 -80.91
CA PRO A 462 -144.96 120.24 -81.74
C PRO A 462 -145.67 121.59 -81.50
N ASP A 463 -145.75 122.08 -80.26
CA ASP A 463 -146.49 123.33 -79.96
C ASP A 463 -145.73 124.59 -80.42
N GLN A 464 -144.39 124.52 -80.56
CA GLN A 464 -143.61 125.62 -81.12
C GLN A 464 -143.80 125.79 -82.64
N VAL A 465 -144.35 124.80 -83.35
CA VAL A 465 -144.56 124.84 -84.81
C VAL A 465 -145.91 125.49 -85.20
N LEU A 466 -146.93 125.50 -84.31
CA LEU A 466 -148.22 126.14 -84.62
C LEU A 466 -148.19 127.68 -84.54
N THR A 467 -147.17 128.25 -83.88
CA THR A 467 -146.83 129.69 -83.94
C THR A 467 -146.52 130.17 -85.37
N TYR A 468 -146.32 129.28 -86.35
CA TYR A 468 -145.88 129.69 -87.69
C TYR A 468 -146.96 129.68 -88.78
N ASN A 469 -148.10 128.96 -88.63
CA ASN A 469 -149.03 128.72 -89.75
C ASN A 469 -150.36 129.52 -89.75
N GLU A 470 -150.91 129.99 -88.62
CA GLU A 470 -152.13 130.85 -88.64
C GLU A 470 -151.83 132.36 -88.81
N VAL A 471 -150.57 132.77 -88.69
CA VAL A 471 -150.10 134.08 -89.21
C VAL A 471 -150.01 134.09 -90.75
N ALA A 472 -150.08 132.92 -91.42
CA ALA A 472 -149.82 132.79 -92.86
C ALA A 472 -151.08 132.78 -93.77
N VAL A 473 -152.28 132.35 -93.33
CA VAL A 473 -153.38 132.05 -94.29
C VAL A 473 -154.58 133.03 -94.28
N ALA A 474 -154.89 133.77 -93.21
CA ALA A 474 -155.95 134.82 -93.26
C ALA A 474 -155.47 136.22 -93.70
N LYS A 475 -154.19 136.33 -94.10
CA LYS A 475 -153.68 137.39 -94.98
C LYS A 475 -154.14 137.19 -96.44
N ILE A 476 -154.77 136.05 -96.77
CA ILE A 476 -155.50 135.76 -98.02
C ILE A 476 -157.01 136.01 -97.82
N ASP A 477 -157.40 137.22 -97.39
CA ASP A 477 -158.55 137.91 -98.00
C ASP A 477 -158.99 139.15 -97.21
N ARG A 478 -158.81 140.42 -97.58
CA ARG A 478 -158.06 141.20 -98.59
C ARG A 478 -157.99 140.84 -100.09
N LEU A 479 -158.64 139.85 -100.66
CA LEU A 479 -158.80 139.77 -102.12
C LEU A 479 -160.27 139.60 -102.55
N LEU A 480 -161.22 139.71 -101.61
CA LEU A 480 -162.66 139.87 -101.85
C LEU A 480 -163.31 141.03 -101.05
N SER A 481 -162.53 142.10 -100.78
CA SER A 481 -163.09 143.46 -100.65
C SER A 481 -163.56 144.04 -102.00
N GLU A 482 -163.51 143.27 -103.11
CA GLU A 482 -163.66 143.78 -104.49
C GLU A 482 -164.44 142.81 -105.41
N PHE A 483 -165.62 142.34 -104.98
CA PHE A 483 -166.81 142.28 -105.84
C PHE A 483 -168.01 142.86 -105.07
N MET A 484 -167.78 144.07 -104.57
CA MET A 484 -168.77 145.13 -104.45
C MET A 484 -169.74 145.11 -105.64
N THR A 485 -171.04 145.07 -105.35
CA THR A 485 -172.04 145.95 -106.01
C THR A 485 -171.96 146.05 -107.54
N THR A 486 -172.16 144.93 -108.25
CA THR A 486 -172.55 144.85 -109.68
C THR A 486 -172.92 143.39 -109.98
N GLU A 487 -174.17 142.91 -109.87
CA GLU A 487 -175.46 143.49 -110.22
C GLU A 487 -176.61 143.03 -109.30
N SER A 488 -177.46 144.01 -108.95
CA SER A 488 -178.93 143.90 -108.89
C SER A 488 -179.61 143.11 -107.77
N ASN A 489 -180.02 143.82 -106.71
CA ASN A 489 -181.43 143.97 -106.28
C ASN A 489 -181.53 144.51 -104.84
N LYS A 490 -182.51 145.41 -104.64
CA LYS A 490 -183.21 145.84 -103.42
C LYS A 490 -182.50 145.77 -102.06
#